data_AF-A0A4Q3N0I2-F1
#
_entry.id   AF-A0A4Q3N0I2-F1
#
_cell.length_a   1.000
_cell.length_b   1.000
_cell.length_c   1.000
_cell.angle_alpha   90.00
_cell.angle_beta   90.00
_cell.angle_gamma   90.00
#
_symmetry.space_group_name_H-M   'P 1'
#
loop_
_entity.id
_entity.type
_entity.pdbx_description
1 polymer ?
#
loop_
_entity_poly.entity_id
_entity_poly.type
_entity_poly.pdbx_seq_one_letter_code
_entity_poly.pdbx_strand_id
1 'polypeptide(L)'
;MKGGQGREAAPASHAERHRYEAATAELGVAAARMLASGASEEAVARWMVDQRNHLRRTYRDVTPPDLVRVLEAHSLRRYGNPLGPSADQLRDGGKSWRDIIASAARAGEMPTA
;
A
#
# COMPACT_ATOMS: atom_id res chain seq x y z
N MET A 1 -37.45 -2.05 -17.93
CA MET A 1 -36.18 -1.38 -17.57
C MET A 1 -36.34 -0.82 -16.16
N LYS A 2 -35.80 -1.48 -15.13
CA LYS A 2 -35.81 -0.96 -13.76
C LYS A 2 -34.39 -0.53 -13.39
N GLY A 3 -34.28 0.72 -12.94
CA GLY A 3 -33.04 1.45 -12.74
C GLY A 3 -32.03 0.71 -11.88
N GLY A 4 -30.78 0.76 -12.33
CA GLY A 4 -29.63 0.34 -11.56
C GLY A 4 -29.54 1.22 -10.31
N GLN A 5 -29.83 0.61 -9.17
CA GLN A 5 -29.44 1.15 -7.88
C GLN A 5 -27.91 1.25 -7.91
N GLY A 6 -27.40 2.48 -7.89
CA GLY A 6 -25.99 2.74 -7.68
C GLY A 6 -25.61 2.07 -6.36
N ARG A 7 -24.84 0.99 -6.45
CA ARG A 7 -24.24 0.38 -5.27
C ARG A 7 -23.23 1.40 -4.78
N GLU A 8 -23.56 2.06 -3.68
CA GLU A 8 -22.56 2.73 -2.86
C GLU A 8 -21.48 1.69 -2.58
N ALA A 9 -20.22 2.04 -2.88
CA ALA A 9 -19.10 1.14 -2.69
C ALA A 9 -19.06 0.77 -1.20
N ALA A 10 -19.51 -0.43 -0.85
CA ALA A 10 -19.39 -0.90 0.52
C ALA A 10 -17.90 -0.79 0.89
N PRO A 11 -17.54 -0.15 2.01
CA PRO A 11 -16.16 -0.12 2.44
C PRO A 11 -15.68 -1.57 2.53
N ALA A 12 -14.41 -1.83 2.21
CA ALA A 12 -13.78 -3.06 2.67
C ALA A 12 -14.11 -3.21 4.16
N SER A 13 -14.49 -4.42 4.58
CA SER A 13 -14.97 -4.58 5.94
C SER A 13 -13.92 -4.02 6.90
N HIS A 14 -14.36 -3.32 7.95
CA HIS A 14 -13.44 -2.71 8.92
C HIS A 14 -12.39 -3.75 9.39
N ALA A 15 -12.80 -5.01 9.53
CA ALA A 15 -11.93 -6.14 9.83
C ALA A 15 -10.82 -6.39 8.78
N GLU A 16 -11.12 -6.36 7.48
CA GLU A 16 -10.11 -6.51 6.44
C GLU A 16 -9.11 -5.36 6.48
N ARG A 17 -9.60 -4.12 6.61
CA ARG A 17 -8.73 -2.94 6.69
C ARG A 17 -7.76 -3.06 7.86
N HIS A 18 -8.26 -3.44 9.04
CA HIS A 18 -7.42 -3.67 10.22
C HIS A 18 -6.36 -4.75 9.98
N ARG A 19 -6.69 -5.86 9.29
CA ARG A 19 -5.70 -6.89 8.94
C ARG A 19 -4.61 -6.35 8.01
N TYR A 20 -4.98 -5.54 7.02
CA TYR A 20 -4.01 -4.90 6.12
C TYR A 20 -3.07 -3.93 6.85
N GLU A 21 -3.62 -3.13 7.76
CA GLU A 21 -2.84 -2.19 8.58
C GLU A 21 -1.85 -2.93 9.47
N ALA A 22 -2.32 -3.96 10.18
CA ALA A 22 -1.47 -4.83 11.00
C ALA A 22 -0.38 -5.50 10.17
N ALA A 23 -0.72 -6.11 9.03
CA ALA A 23 0.25 -6.75 8.14
C ALA A 23 1.31 -5.76 7.61
N THR A 24 0.91 -4.51 7.34
CA THR A 24 1.84 -3.46 6.91
C THR A 24 2.79 -3.04 8.04
N ALA A 25 2.28 -2.96 9.28
CA ALA A 25 3.11 -2.65 10.45
C ALA A 25 4.14 -3.76 10.74
N GLU A 26 3.75 -5.03 10.58
CA GLU A 26 4.65 -6.19 10.74
C GLU A 26 5.82 -6.17 9.75
N LEU A 27 5.64 -5.62 8.54
CA LEU A 27 6.76 -5.40 7.61
C LEU A 27 7.82 -4.47 8.21
N GLY A 28 7.42 -3.47 8.98
CA GLY A 28 8.35 -2.58 9.70
C GLY A 28 9.20 -3.33 10.74
N VAL A 29 8.61 -4.29 11.45
CA VAL A 29 9.32 -5.17 12.39
C VAL A 29 10.33 -6.05 11.64
N ALA A 30 9.93 -6.63 10.52
CA ALA A 30 10.83 -7.42 9.68
C ALA A 30 11.99 -6.58 9.10
N ALA A 31 11.71 -5.37 8.62
CA ALA A 31 12.74 -4.46 8.14
C ALA A 31 13.76 -4.08 9.23
N ALA A 32 13.30 -3.83 10.46
CA ALA A 32 14.20 -3.56 11.58
C ALA A 32 15.15 -4.75 11.85
N ARG A 33 14.66 -5.99 11.75
CA ARG A 33 15.49 -7.20 11.88
C ARG A 33 16.49 -7.33 10.75
N MET A 34 16.10 -7.05 9.50
CA MET A 34 17.00 -7.09 8.34
C MET A 34 18.14 -6.07 8.48
N LEU A 35 17.83 -4.85 8.91
CA LEU A 35 18.84 -3.82 9.19
C LEU A 35 19.78 -4.27 10.31
N ALA A 36 19.25 -4.83 11.39
CA ALA A 36 20.05 -5.34 12.51
C ALA A 36 20.95 -6.53 12.11
N SER A 37 20.57 -7.31 11.10
CA SER A 37 21.40 -8.38 10.53
C SER A 37 22.41 -7.89 9.49
N GLY A 38 22.56 -6.57 9.30
CA GLY A 38 23.55 -5.97 8.41
C GLY A 38 23.10 -5.81 6.94
N ALA A 39 21.82 -5.97 6.63
CA ALA A 39 21.31 -5.65 5.30
C ALA A 39 21.43 -4.14 5.04
N SER A 40 21.73 -3.75 3.79
CA SER A 40 21.78 -2.35 3.41
C SER A 40 20.39 -1.70 3.42
N GLU A 41 20.34 -0.40 3.67
CA GLU A 41 19.07 0.35 3.67
C GLU A 41 18.38 0.29 2.31
N GLU A 42 19.13 0.29 1.21
CA GLU A 42 18.57 0.11 -0.13
C GLU A 42 17.88 -1.25 -0.28
N ALA A 43 18.57 -2.34 0.10
CA ALA A 43 18.01 -3.68 -0.01
C ALA A 43 16.72 -3.82 0.82
N VAL A 44 16.72 -3.28 2.04
CA VAL A 44 15.54 -3.28 2.92
C VAL A 44 14.43 -2.39 2.36
N ALA A 45 14.75 -1.22 1.81
CA ALA A 45 13.76 -0.32 1.22
C ALA A 45 13.07 -0.93 0.00
N ARG A 46 13.83 -1.56 -0.91
CA ARG A 46 13.29 -2.27 -2.09
C ARG A 46 12.37 -3.41 -1.65
N TRP A 47 12.86 -4.26 -0.74
CA TRP A 47 12.06 -5.34 -0.16
C TRP A 47 10.76 -4.83 0.47
N MET A 48 10.83 -3.76 1.28
CA MET A 48 9.66 -3.16 1.92
C MET A 48 8.60 -2.69 0.91
N VAL A 49 9.01 -2.02 -0.16
CA VAL A 49 8.08 -1.54 -1.20
C VAL A 49 7.43 -2.72 -1.92
N ASP A 50 8.20 -3.76 -2.26
CA ASP A 50 7.68 -4.95 -2.93
C ASP A 50 6.68 -5.70 -2.06
N GLN A 51 7.00 -5.91 -0.78
CA GLN A 51 6.11 -6.56 0.17
C GLN A 51 4.83 -5.77 0.41
N ARG A 52 4.93 -4.44 0.56
CA ARG A 52 3.75 -3.58 0.70
C ARG A 52 2.87 -3.61 -0.54
N ASN A 53 3.46 -3.59 -1.73
CA ASN A 53 2.71 -3.70 -2.99
C ASN A 53 2.08 -5.09 -3.15
N HIS A 54 2.74 -6.15 -2.67
CA HIS A 54 2.13 -7.48 -2.59
C HIS A 54 0.92 -7.50 -1.66
N LEU A 55 1.03 -6.97 -0.43
CA LEU A 55 -0.11 -6.86 0.49
C LEU A 55 -1.29 -6.07 -0.13
N ARG A 56 -1.00 -4.98 -0.86
CA ARG A 56 -2.03 -4.21 -1.56
C ARG A 56 -2.76 -5.03 -2.62
N ARG A 57 -2.07 -5.91 -3.37
CA ARG A 57 -2.72 -6.81 -4.34
C ARG A 57 -3.64 -7.78 -3.63
N THR A 58 -3.13 -8.52 -2.65
CA THR A 58 -3.92 -9.49 -1.87
C THR A 58 -5.15 -8.84 -1.22
N TYR A 59 -5.01 -7.61 -0.73
CA TYR A 59 -6.12 -6.87 -0.15
C TYR A 59 -7.19 -6.48 -1.19
N ARG A 60 -6.79 -6.12 -2.41
CA ARG A 60 -7.73 -5.79 -3.49
C ARG A 60 -8.55 -6.99 -3.93
N ASP A 61 -8.00 -8.20 -3.85
CA ASP A 61 -8.70 -9.43 -4.22
C ASP A 61 -9.94 -9.68 -3.34
N VAL A 62 -9.95 -9.17 -2.10
CA VAL A 62 -11.08 -9.27 -1.16
C VAL A 62 -11.86 -7.97 -0.97
N THR A 63 -11.41 -6.87 -1.61
CA THR A 63 -12.07 -5.56 -1.50
C THR A 63 -13.17 -5.42 -2.54
N PRO A 64 -14.34 -4.82 -2.21
CA PRO A 64 -15.39 -4.56 -3.19
C PRO A 64 -14.87 -3.81 -4.44
N PRO A 65 -15.21 -4.24 -5.67
CA PRO A 65 -14.63 -3.70 -6.90
C PRO A 65 -14.76 -2.18 -7.06
N ASP A 66 -15.87 -1.60 -6.60
CA ASP A 66 -16.10 -0.16 -6.68
C ASP A 66 -15.09 0.62 -5.83
N LEU A 67 -14.74 0.10 -4.65
CA LEU A 67 -13.70 0.67 -3.79
C LEU A 67 -12.29 0.43 -4.36
N VAL A 68 -12.04 -0.73 -4.96
CA VAL A 68 -10.76 -1.00 -5.66
C VAL A 68 -10.51 0.07 -6.73
N ARG A 69 -11.52 0.40 -7.55
CA ARG A 69 -11.40 1.45 -8.57
C ARG A 69 -11.06 2.82 -7.97
N VAL A 70 -11.64 3.18 -6.83
CA VAL A 70 -11.32 4.44 -6.14
C VAL A 70 -9.86 4.46 -5.66
N LEU A 71 -9.40 3.37 -5.05
CA LEU A 71 -8.02 3.22 -4.55
C LEU A 71 -6.99 3.23 -5.68
N GLU A 72 -7.30 2.58 -6.80
CA GLU A 72 -6.47 2.54 -8.00
C GLU A 72 -6.39 3.90 -8.68
N ALA A 73 -7.53 4.57 -8.85
CA ALA A 73 -7.56 5.91 -9.42
C ALA A 73 -6.77 6.90 -8.54
N HIS A 74 -6.88 6.80 -7.21
CA HIS A 74 -6.07 7.62 -6.30
C HIS A 74 -4.57 7.35 -6.44
N SER A 75 -4.16 6.07 -6.48
CA SER A 75 -2.75 5.69 -6.64
C SER A 75 -2.20 6.11 -8.00
N LEU A 76 -3.00 5.95 -9.05
CA LEU A 76 -2.65 6.35 -10.41
C LEU A 76 -2.45 7.86 -10.51
N ARG A 77 -3.34 8.68 -9.94
CA ARG A 77 -3.19 10.14 -9.90
C ARG A 77 -1.92 10.59 -9.20
N ARG A 78 -1.53 9.90 -8.12
CA ARG A 78 -0.39 10.29 -7.29
C ARG A 78 0.96 9.78 -7.80
N TYR A 79 0.99 8.59 -8.39
CA TYR A 79 2.24 7.87 -8.68
C TYR A 79 2.36 7.39 -10.13
N GLY A 80 1.33 7.59 -10.96
CA GLY A 80 1.28 6.99 -12.29
C GLY A 80 1.19 5.46 -12.28
N ASN A 81 0.90 4.86 -11.13
CA ASN A 81 0.82 3.40 -10.95
C ASN A 81 -0.44 3.06 -10.13
N PRO A 82 -1.32 2.17 -10.63
CA PRO A 82 -2.56 1.84 -9.95
C PRO A 82 -2.34 1.12 -8.62
N LEU A 83 -1.21 0.45 -8.42
CA LEU A 83 -0.89 -0.26 -7.18
C LEU A 83 -0.17 0.60 -6.15
N GLY A 84 0.78 1.42 -6.61
CA GLY A 84 1.64 2.23 -5.75
C GLY A 84 3.00 2.46 -6.41
N PRO A 85 3.85 3.33 -5.83
CA PRO A 85 5.14 3.62 -6.41
C PRO A 85 6.12 2.44 -6.27
N SER A 86 7.10 2.35 -7.16
CA SER A 86 8.30 1.54 -6.96
C SER A 86 9.29 2.23 -6.01
N ALA A 87 10.29 1.48 -5.54
CA ALA A 87 11.37 2.05 -4.72
C ALA A 87 12.13 3.14 -5.49
N ASP A 88 12.41 2.92 -6.78
CA ASP A 88 13.09 3.88 -7.64
C ASP A 88 12.26 5.16 -7.82
N GLN A 89 10.95 5.06 -8.08
CA GLN A 89 10.08 6.24 -8.14
C GLN A 89 10.11 7.07 -6.85
N LEU A 90 10.19 6.41 -5.69
CA LEU A 90 10.31 7.11 -4.41
C LEU A 90 11.69 7.77 -4.23
N ARG A 91 12.75 7.14 -4.72
CA ARG A 91 14.11 7.70 -4.68
C ARG A 91 14.29 8.88 -5.62
N ASP A 92 13.78 8.77 -6.84
CA ASP A 92 13.77 9.84 -7.84
C ASP A 92 12.96 11.04 -7.36
N GLY A 93 11.90 10.78 -6.57
CA GLY A 93 11.14 11.80 -5.84
C GLY A 93 11.83 12.40 -4.61
N GLY A 94 13.10 12.06 -4.35
CA GLY A 94 13.95 12.66 -3.32
C GLY A 94 13.92 12.00 -1.94
N LYS A 95 13.14 10.94 -1.72
CA LYS A 95 13.11 10.25 -0.40
C LYS A 95 14.40 9.50 -0.15
N SER A 96 14.97 9.55 1.07
CA SER A 96 16.06 8.64 1.45
C SER A 96 15.60 7.18 1.55
N TRP A 97 16.55 6.23 1.58
CA TRP A 97 16.21 4.82 1.81
C TRP A 97 15.50 4.61 3.16
N ARG A 98 15.94 5.31 4.22
CA ARG A 98 15.24 5.30 5.53
C ARG A 98 13.82 5.84 5.45
N ASP A 99 13.59 6.92 4.72
CA ASP A 99 12.24 7.47 4.53
C ASP A 99 11.33 6.49 3.79
N ILE A 100 11.89 5.76 2.82
CA ILE A 100 11.16 4.71 2.10
C ILE A 100 10.78 3.59 3.05
N ILE A 101 11.71 3.06 3.85
CA ILE A 101 11.43 2.03 4.86
C ILE A 101 10.34 2.50 5.83
N ALA A 102 10.50 3.69 6.42
CA ALA A 102 9.57 4.24 7.40
C ALA A 102 8.18 4.55 6.82
N SER A 103 8.09 4.93 5.55
CA SER A 103 6.80 5.19 4.89
C SER A 103 6.14 3.93 4.33
N ALA A 104 6.90 2.89 3.99
CA ALA A 104 6.37 1.60 3.57
C ALA A 104 5.76 0.80 4.74
N ALA A 105 6.24 1.01 5.97
CA ALA A 105 5.70 0.42 7.20
C ALA A 105 4.35 1.03 7.65
N ARG A 106 3.82 2.02 6.92
CA ARG A 106 2.54 2.67 7.22
C ARG A 106 1.51 2.35 6.15
N ALA A 107 0.31 1.99 6.60
CA ALA A 107 -0.82 1.84 5.70
C ALA A 107 -1.11 3.17 5.00
N GLY A 108 -1.50 3.10 3.73
CA GLY A 108 -1.89 4.31 2.99
C GLY A 108 -3.20 4.86 3.53
N GLU A 109 -3.37 6.18 3.43
CA GLU A 109 -4.65 6.84 3.73
C GLU A 109 -5.74 6.34 2.78
N MET A 110 -6.95 6.20 3.33
CA MET A 110 -8.14 5.99 2.51
C MET A 110 -8.49 7.32 1.85
N PRO A 111 -8.82 7.36 0.54
CA PRO A 111 -9.33 8.56 -0.08
C PRO A 111 -10.59 9.01 0.67
N THR A 112 -10.55 10.21 1.24
CA THR A 112 -11.75 10.86 1.75
C THR A 112 -12.53 11.43 0.57
N ALA A 113 -13.85 11.27 0.59
CA ALA A 113 -14.76 11.79 -0.43
C ALA A 113 -14.70 13.31 -0.54
#